data_AF-A0A508Z8T5-F1
#
_entry.id   AF-A0A508Z8T5-F1
#
_cell.length_a   1.000
_cell.length_b   1.000
_cell.length_c   1.000
_cell.angle_alpha   90.00
_cell.angle_beta   90.00
_cell.angle_gamma   90.00
#
_symmetry.space_group_name_H-M   'P 1'
#
loop_
_entity.id
_entity.type
_entity.pdbx_description
1 polymer ?
#
loop_
_entity_poly.entity_id
_entity_poly.type
_entity_poly.pdbx_seq_one_letter_code
_entity_poly.pdbx_strand_id
1 'polypeptide(L)'
;MATLGDFLILLGLGGTIWGAVRLFRQRKHPSTKRLNLILLIGGIILMFIGTPISDTKTSTVSTLQSSVVNKRLTAKQRKLLNAEKTHGKVLLAVKAKKNAELKALTKEQKKLEAAADERASSSRAAAASSSIAASTSASQAESASKAAAASIQAAASSQAAANAAAAKQAEEAQKSAAQQQAAPAQQQTPTNQGDLYTGTQGTIVGNSRSKIYHVPGQAGYHMNAANAVYFHTEAEASSAGYRKALR
;
A
#
# COMPACT_ATOMS: atom_id res chain seq x y z
N MET A 1 33.97 60.53 -20.02
CA MET A 1 34.48 59.15 -19.85
C MET A 1 33.61 58.47 -18.81
N ALA A 2 32.70 57.57 -19.23
CA ALA A 2 31.91 56.80 -18.27
C ALA A 2 32.88 55.92 -17.45
N THR A 3 32.79 56.02 -16.12
CA THR A 3 33.65 55.21 -15.25
C THR A 3 33.19 53.76 -15.26
N LEU A 4 34.08 52.82 -14.98
CA LEU A 4 33.75 51.39 -14.93
C LEU A 4 32.57 51.09 -13.98
N GLY A 5 32.37 51.92 -12.95
CA GLY A 5 31.24 51.86 -12.03
C GLY A 5 29.89 52.17 -12.68
N ASP A 6 29.85 53.09 -13.64
CA ASP A 6 28.61 53.50 -14.32
C ASP A 6 28.06 52.38 -15.22
N PHE A 7 28.97 51.62 -15.87
CA PHE A 7 28.60 50.43 -16.64
C PHE A 7 28.05 49.30 -15.76
N LEU A 8 28.56 49.13 -14.54
CA LEU A 8 28.07 48.13 -13.59
C LEU A 8 26.68 48.48 -13.08
N ILE A 9 26.39 49.77 -12.87
CA ILE A 9 25.07 50.25 -12.46
C ILE A 9 24.04 50.04 -13.59
N LEU A 10 24.41 50.34 -14.83
CA LEU A 10 23.54 50.12 -16.00
C LEU A 10 23.26 48.62 -16.25
N LEU A 11 24.26 47.75 -16.08
CA LEU A 11 24.08 46.29 -16.14
C LEU A 11 23.17 45.77 -15.00
N GLY A 12 23.31 46.31 -13.79
CA GLY A 12 22.46 45.98 -12.65
C GLY A 12 21.01 46.41 -12.86
N LEU A 13 20.78 47.62 -13.38
CA LEU A 13 19.45 48.11 -13.74
C LEU A 13 18.82 47.26 -14.86
N GLY A 14 19.58 46.88 -15.88
CA GLY A 14 19.10 45.96 -16.93
C GLY A 14 18.68 44.60 -16.37
N GLY A 15 19.49 44.02 -15.49
CA GLY A 15 19.20 42.73 -14.83
C GLY A 15 17.98 42.77 -13.92
N THR A 16 17.81 43.85 -13.14
CA THR A 16 16.65 44.02 -12.25
C THR A 16 15.35 44.22 -13.02
N ILE A 17 15.36 45.01 -14.11
CA ILE A 17 14.20 45.22 -14.97
C ILE A 17 13.83 43.93 -15.71
N TRP A 18 14.81 43.22 -16.29
CA TRP A 18 14.56 41.93 -16.95
C TRP A 18 14.05 40.87 -15.98
N GLY A 19 14.62 40.80 -14.77
CA GLY A 19 14.19 39.91 -13.70
C GLY A 19 12.75 40.19 -13.26
N ALA A 20 12.38 41.46 -13.07
CA ALA A 20 11.03 41.86 -12.68
C ALA A 20 9.99 41.54 -13.77
N VAL A 21 10.28 41.85 -15.03
CA VAL A 21 9.40 41.53 -16.18
C VAL A 21 9.22 40.03 -16.34
N ARG A 22 10.30 39.24 -16.18
CA ARG A 22 10.26 37.78 -16.27
C ARG A 22 9.54 37.12 -15.10
N LEU A 23 9.64 37.69 -13.89
CA LEU A 23 8.89 37.27 -12.71
C LEU A 23 7.38 37.48 -12.90
N PHE A 24 6.99 38.59 -13.54
CA PHE A 24 5.59 38.91 -13.82
C PHE A 24 5.00 38.06 -14.95
N ARG A 25 5.81 37.68 -15.96
CA ARG A 25 5.38 36.84 -17.09
C ARG A 25 5.29 35.35 -16.76
N GLN A 26 5.97 34.87 -15.70
CA GLN A 26 5.95 33.47 -15.28
C GLN A 26 5.19 33.27 -13.95
N ARG A 27 3.87 33.53 -13.96
CA ARG A 27 3.02 33.28 -12.78
C ARG A 27 2.75 31.80 -12.47
N LYS A 28 3.10 30.85 -13.35
CA LYS A 28 2.60 29.46 -13.27
C LYS A 28 3.54 28.37 -12.72
N HIS A 29 4.86 28.57 -12.56
CA HIS A 29 5.74 27.51 -12.02
C HIS A 29 6.46 27.90 -10.71
N PRO A 30 6.40 27.08 -9.64
CA PRO A 30 6.91 27.43 -8.32
C PRO A 30 8.44 27.26 -8.16
N SER A 31 9.09 26.39 -8.93
CA SER A 31 10.53 26.10 -8.81
C SER A 31 11.42 27.23 -9.35
N THR A 32 10.98 27.95 -10.38
CA THR A 32 11.72 29.07 -10.99
C THR A 32 11.60 30.37 -10.19
N LYS A 33 10.61 30.49 -9.30
CA LYS A 33 10.42 31.68 -8.44
C LYS A 33 11.58 31.88 -7.47
N ARG A 34 12.12 30.80 -6.89
CA ARG A 34 13.22 30.87 -5.91
C ARG A 34 14.53 31.33 -6.56
N LEU A 35 14.86 30.78 -7.73
CA LEU A 35 16.04 31.18 -8.50
C LEU A 35 15.95 32.63 -9.00
N ASN A 36 14.78 33.05 -9.50
CA ASN A 36 14.57 34.42 -9.97
C ASN A 36 14.58 35.44 -8.82
N LEU A 37 14.12 35.05 -7.62
CA LEU A 37 14.18 35.88 -6.42
C LEU A 37 15.62 36.05 -5.93
N ILE A 38 16.43 34.99 -5.98
CA ILE A 38 17.88 35.07 -5.66
C ILE A 38 18.59 36.01 -6.65
N LEU A 39 18.28 35.93 -7.94
CA LEU A 39 18.82 36.84 -8.96
C LEU A 39 18.42 38.30 -8.75
N LEU A 40 17.17 38.56 -8.33
CA LEU A 40 16.68 39.90 -8.01
C LEU A 40 17.37 40.49 -6.77
N ILE A 41 17.45 39.70 -5.69
CA ILE A 41 18.09 40.10 -4.44
C ILE A 41 19.59 40.32 -4.65
N GLY A 42 20.25 39.45 -5.43
CA GLY A 42 21.66 39.60 -5.78
C GLY A 42 21.95 40.89 -6.56
N GLY A 43 21.08 41.27 -7.50
CA GLY A 43 21.19 42.54 -8.21
C GLY A 43 21.05 43.78 -7.31
N ILE A 44 20.14 43.74 -6.34
CA ILE A 44 19.94 44.83 -5.37
C ILE A 44 21.15 44.94 -4.43
N ILE A 45 21.68 43.82 -3.94
CA ILE A 45 22.86 43.81 -3.06
C ILE A 45 24.09 44.37 -3.80
N LEU A 46 24.28 44.02 -5.07
CA LEU A 46 25.37 44.55 -5.90
C LEU A 46 25.26 46.07 -6.12
N MET A 47 24.03 46.62 -6.13
CA MET A 47 23.77 48.06 -6.24
C MET A 47 24.20 48.84 -4.99
N PHE A 48 24.12 48.24 -3.79
CA PHE A 48 24.51 48.88 -2.54
C PHE A 48 26.00 48.77 -2.20
N ILE A 49 26.72 47.77 -2.72
CA ILE A 49 28.16 47.60 -2.48
C ILE A 49 29.00 48.57 -3.34
N GLY A 50 28.44 49.07 -4.45
CA GLY A 50 29.14 49.96 -5.38
C GLY A 50 29.16 51.44 -5.00
N THR A 51 28.48 51.88 -3.93
CA THR A 51 28.49 53.29 -3.52
C THR A 51 29.69 53.59 -2.61
N PRO A 52 30.69 54.40 -3.03
CA PRO A 52 31.75 54.80 -2.12
C PRO A 52 31.17 55.70 -1.02
N ILE A 53 31.30 55.23 0.22
CA ILE A 53 30.97 55.96 1.44
C ILE A 53 31.82 57.23 1.46
N SER A 54 31.22 58.38 1.14
CA SER A 54 31.86 59.68 1.35
C SER A 54 31.52 60.14 2.76
N ASP A 55 32.55 60.27 3.61
CA ASP A 55 32.46 60.79 4.97
C ASP A 55 31.78 62.17 5.00
N THR A 56 30.57 62.24 5.55
CA THR A 56 29.93 63.52 5.87
C THR A 56 30.57 64.08 7.14
N LYS A 57 31.62 64.89 6.97
CA LYS A 57 32.15 65.76 8.02
C LYS A 57 31.02 66.64 8.57
N THR A 58 30.82 66.53 9.87
CA THR A 58 30.01 67.40 10.71
C THR A 58 30.37 68.86 10.43
N SER A 59 29.49 69.58 9.74
CA SER A 59 29.63 71.02 9.57
C SER A 59 29.26 71.69 10.89
N THR A 60 30.27 72.29 11.51
CA THR A 60 30.23 73.27 12.58
C THR A 60 29.01 74.19 12.45
N VAL A 61 28.06 74.06 13.38
CA VAL A 61 27.02 75.06 13.58
C VAL A 61 27.71 76.28 14.17
N SER A 62 27.81 77.35 13.38
CA SER A 62 28.17 78.68 13.83
C SER A 62 27.15 79.16 14.86
N THR A 63 27.62 79.34 16.09
CA THR A 63 26.90 80.01 17.17
C THR A 63 26.65 81.47 16.76
N LEU A 64 25.50 81.74 16.15
CA LEU A 64 24.94 83.08 16.15
C LEU A 64 24.42 83.36 17.57
N GLN A 65 25.15 84.20 18.29
CA GLN A 65 24.69 84.87 19.48
C GLN A 65 23.31 85.47 19.22
N SER A 66 22.26 84.84 19.76
CA SER A 66 20.96 85.49 19.88
C SER A 66 21.03 86.45 21.06
N SER A 67 21.32 87.72 20.76
CA SER A 67 20.95 88.83 21.63
C SER A 67 19.46 88.70 21.94
N VAL A 68 19.13 88.48 23.22
CA VAL A 68 17.75 88.44 23.69
C VAL A 68 17.18 89.86 23.61
N VAL A 69 16.69 90.23 22.43
CA VAL A 69 15.76 91.34 22.29
C VAL A 69 14.41 90.80 22.73
N ASN A 70 13.96 91.18 23.92
CA ASN A 70 12.60 90.93 24.41
C ASN A 70 11.57 91.70 23.57
N LYS A 71 11.41 91.33 22.29
CA LYS A 71 10.35 91.85 21.44
C LYS A 71 9.06 91.16 21.85
N ARG A 72 8.20 91.86 22.60
CA ARG A 72 6.88 91.36 22.97
C ARG A 72 6.11 90.99 21.69
N LEU A 73 5.87 89.69 21.51
CA LEU A 73 5.00 89.16 20.46
C LEU A 73 3.65 89.89 20.50
N THR A 74 3.24 90.44 19.35
CA THR A 74 1.92 91.08 19.22
C THR A 74 0.81 90.08 19.50
N ALA A 75 -0.38 90.54 19.93
CA ALA A 75 -1.48 89.65 20.31
C ALA A 75 -1.86 88.65 19.19
N LYS A 76 -1.71 89.05 17.92
CA LYS A 76 -1.95 88.19 16.74
C LYS A 76 -0.91 87.07 16.61
N GLN A 77 0.37 87.36 16.82
CA GLN A 77 1.45 86.37 16.77
C GLN A 77 1.37 85.37 17.94
N ARG A 78 0.98 85.80 19.14
CA ARG A 78 0.75 84.90 20.28
C ARG A 78 -0.42 83.93 20.04
N LYS A 79 -1.50 84.39 19.41
CA LYS A 79 -2.63 83.52 19.03
C LYS A 79 -2.23 82.44 18.03
N LEU A 80 -1.45 82.79 17.00
CA LEU A 80 -0.97 81.82 16.01
C LEU A 80 -0.03 80.77 16.63
N LEU A 81 0.91 81.20 17.48
CA LEU A 81 1.86 80.31 18.16
C LEU A 81 1.12 79.35 19.12
N ASN A 82 0.10 79.83 19.83
CA ASN A 82 -0.74 78.97 20.67
C ASN A 82 -1.56 77.98 19.83
N ALA A 83 -2.11 78.40 18.68
CA ALA A 83 -2.82 77.52 17.76
C ALA A 83 -1.88 76.43 17.20
N GLU A 84 -0.67 76.78 16.79
CA GLU A 84 0.33 75.84 16.29
C GLU A 84 0.78 74.83 17.37
N LYS A 85 0.97 75.29 18.61
CA LYS A 85 1.24 74.41 19.77
C LYS A 85 0.09 73.45 20.04
N THR A 86 -1.17 73.90 19.94
CA THR A 86 -2.33 73.00 20.11
C THR A 86 -2.37 71.95 19.01
N HIS A 87 -2.09 72.34 17.76
CA HIS A 87 -2.03 71.42 16.63
C HIS A 87 -0.89 70.40 16.79
N GLY A 88 0.30 70.83 17.21
CA GLY A 88 1.42 69.94 17.51
C GLY A 88 1.10 68.93 18.61
N LYS A 89 0.41 69.35 19.68
CA LYS A 89 -0.01 68.44 20.77
C LYS A 89 -1.02 67.39 20.29
N VAL A 90 -1.97 67.78 19.45
CA VAL A 90 -2.93 66.85 18.84
C VAL A 90 -2.21 65.84 17.93
N LEU A 91 -1.26 66.31 17.12
CA LEU A 91 -0.50 65.45 16.21
C LEU A 91 0.37 64.43 16.98
N LEU A 92 1.00 64.83 18.09
CA LEU A 92 1.73 63.91 18.97
C LEU A 92 0.80 62.87 19.60
N ALA A 93 -0.40 63.26 20.04
CA ALA A 93 -1.37 62.32 20.61
C ALA A 93 -1.84 61.30 19.56
N VAL A 94 -2.09 61.74 18.33
CA VAL A 94 -2.44 60.85 17.20
C VAL A 94 -1.29 59.89 16.87
N LYS A 95 -0.05 60.38 16.84
CA LYS A 95 1.14 59.54 16.60
C LYS A 95 1.35 58.50 17.70
N ALA A 96 1.15 58.87 18.96
CA ALA A 96 1.23 57.96 20.10
C ALA A 96 0.15 56.87 20.01
N LYS A 97 -1.10 57.25 19.68
CA LYS A 97 -2.20 56.29 19.48
C LYS A 97 -1.91 55.30 18.35
N LYS A 98 -1.41 55.79 17.20
CA LYS A 98 -1.02 54.95 16.07
C LYS A 98 0.13 54.00 16.40
N ASN A 99 1.11 54.43 17.19
CA ASN A 99 2.20 53.56 17.62
C ASN A 99 1.72 52.46 18.58
N ALA A 100 0.80 52.77 19.48
CA ALA A 100 0.17 51.78 20.36
C ALA A 100 -0.65 50.74 19.56
N GLU A 101 -1.40 51.19 18.56
CA GLU A 101 -2.16 50.32 17.65
C GLU A 101 -1.24 49.39 16.85
N LEU A 102 -0.12 49.90 16.33
CA LEU A 102 0.91 49.10 15.65
C LEU A 102 1.54 48.04 16.58
N LYS A 103 1.78 48.38 17.85
CA LYS A 103 2.27 47.42 18.85
C LYS A 103 1.25 46.35 19.19
N ALA A 104 -0.05 46.70 19.22
CA ALA A 104 -1.12 45.73 19.43
C ALA A 104 -1.24 44.77 18.24
N LEU A 105 -1.26 45.30 17.01
CA LEU A 105 -1.34 44.51 15.78
C LEU A 105 -0.13 43.58 15.60
N THR A 106 1.08 44.04 15.92
CA THR A 106 2.28 43.17 15.86
C THR A 106 2.25 42.06 16.91
N LYS A 107 1.69 42.32 18.10
CA LYS A 107 1.47 41.28 19.13
C LYS A 107 0.43 40.27 18.67
N GLU A 108 -0.65 40.72 18.05
CA GLU A 108 -1.69 39.85 17.48
C GLU A 108 -1.14 39.00 16.33
N GLN A 109 -0.36 39.59 15.42
CA GLN A 109 0.29 38.88 14.32
C GLN A 109 1.21 37.78 14.83
N LYS A 110 2.06 38.06 15.82
CA LYS A 110 2.92 37.04 16.45
C LYS A 110 2.13 35.92 17.11
N LYS A 111 1.00 36.23 17.74
CA LYS A 111 0.12 35.22 18.36
C LYS A 111 -0.51 34.32 17.30
N LEU A 112 -0.97 34.90 16.19
CA LEU A 112 -1.54 34.15 15.07
C LEU A 112 -0.50 33.28 14.37
N GLU A 113 0.72 33.78 14.18
CA GLU A 113 1.85 33.04 13.60
C GLU A 113 2.23 31.84 14.48
N ALA A 114 2.37 32.05 15.80
CA ALA A 114 2.63 30.95 16.74
C ALA A 114 1.50 29.90 16.74
N ALA A 115 0.23 30.33 16.70
CA ALA A 115 -0.91 29.41 16.61
C ALA A 115 -0.96 28.66 15.28
N ALA A 116 -0.53 29.28 14.18
CA ALA A 116 -0.43 28.63 12.87
C ALA A 116 0.69 27.57 12.87
N ASP A 117 1.83 27.86 13.48
CA ASP A 117 2.95 26.93 13.61
C ASP A 117 2.58 25.72 14.50
N GLU A 118 1.86 25.92 15.60
CA GLU A 118 1.33 24.83 16.43
C GLU A 118 0.30 23.96 15.67
N ARG A 119 -0.57 24.57 14.87
CA ARG A 119 -1.50 23.83 14.01
C ARG A 119 -0.76 23.06 12.91
N ALA A 120 0.28 23.64 12.33
CA ALA A 120 1.09 22.99 11.30
C ALA A 120 1.86 21.79 11.89
N SER A 121 2.45 21.92 13.07
CA SER A 121 3.19 20.83 13.72
C SER A 121 2.26 19.68 14.15
N SER A 122 1.11 19.98 14.76
CA SER A 122 0.10 18.98 15.12
C SER A 122 -0.47 18.25 13.90
N SER A 123 -0.78 18.97 12.81
CA SER A 123 -1.26 18.33 11.57
C SER A 123 -0.21 17.41 10.93
N ARG A 124 1.07 17.78 10.95
CA ARG A 124 2.18 16.93 10.47
C ARG A 124 2.35 15.69 11.33
N ALA A 125 2.24 15.83 12.65
CA ALA A 125 2.30 14.70 13.56
C ALA A 125 1.13 13.72 13.30
N ALA A 126 -0.10 14.23 13.16
CA ALA A 126 -1.26 13.42 12.83
C ALA A 126 -1.12 12.71 11.47
N ALA A 127 -0.62 13.42 10.44
CA ALA A 127 -0.35 12.84 9.14
C ALA A 127 0.70 11.72 9.21
N ALA A 128 1.80 11.94 9.94
CA ALA A 128 2.84 10.93 10.15
C ALA A 128 2.30 9.70 10.89
N SER A 129 1.52 9.89 11.95
CA SER A 129 0.86 8.79 12.67
C SER A 129 -0.09 8.00 11.76
N SER A 130 -0.87 8.68 10.91
CA SER A 130 -1.78 8.02 9.96
C SER A 130 -1.03 7.22 8.90
N SER A 131 0.09 7.74 8.38
CA SER A 131 0.90 7.02 7.39
C SER A 131 1.60 5.81 7.99
N ILE A 132 2.06 5.91 9.24
CA ILE A 132 2.65 4.77 9.96
C ILE A 132 1.59 3.69 10.16
N ALA A 133 0.41 4.05 10.68
CA ALA A 133 -0.70 3.11 10.85
C ALA A 133 -1.09 2.42 9.54
N ALA A 134 -1.23 3.17 8.45
CA ALA A 134 -1.52 2.61 7.13
C ALA A 134 -0.42 1.65 6.64
N SER A 135 0.86 1.99 6.83
CA SER A 135 1.98 1.14 6.45
C SER A 135 2.05 -0.15 7.28
N THR A 136 1.73 -0.07 8.58
CA THR A 136 1.69 -1.23 9.47
C THR A 136 0.50 -2.14 9.13
N SER A 137 -0.66 -1.58 8.82
CA SER A 137 -1.81 -2.38 8.39
C SER A 137 -1.55 -3.07 7.04
N ALA A 138 -0.90 -2.38 6.09
CA ALA A 138 -0.53 -2.97 4.81
C ALA A 138 0.47 -4.12 4.98
N SER A 139 1.51 -3.94 5.81
CA SER A 139 2.50 -5.00 6.07
C SER A 139 1.90 -6.20 6.79
N GLN A 140 1.01 -5.97 7.77
CA GLN A 140 0.28 -7.05 8.46
C GLN A 140 -0.63 -7.82 7.50
N ALA A 141 -1.34 -7.14 6.60
CA ALA A 141 -2.19 -7.78 5.60
C ALA A 141 -1.37 -8.63 4.63
N GLU A 142 -0.21 -8.13 4.19
CA GLU A 142 0.69 -8.87 3.31
C GLU A 142 1.28 -10.11 4.01
N SER A 143 1.70 -9.97 5.26
CA SER A 143 2.16 -11.11 6.08
C SER A 143 1.06 -12.15 6.31
N ALA A 144 -0.17 -11.72 6.59
CA ALA A 144 -1.31 -12.61 6.74
C ALA A 144 -1.64 -13.37 5.43
N SER A 145 -1.60 -12.67 4.29
CA SER A 145 -1.80 -13.30 2.98
C SER A 145 -0.71 -14.32 2.65
N LYS A 146 0.55 -14.02 2.95
CA LYS A 146 1.68 -14.95 2.74
C LYS A 146 1.56 -16.18 3.65
N ALA A 147 1.16 -15.99 4.91
CA ALA A 147 0.92 -17.09 5.84
C ALA A 147 -0.25 -18.00 5.40
N ALA A 148 -1.34 -17.41 4.91
CA ALA A 148 -2.47 -18.16 4.37
C ALA A 148 -2.11 -18.93 3.09
N ALA A 149 -1.31 -18.34 2.19
CA ALA A 149 -0.82 -19.04 1.01
C ALA A 149 0.10 -20.22 1.38
N ALA A 150 0.99 -20.03 2.36
CA ALA A 150 1.87 -21.08 2.85
C ALA A 150 1.08 -22.23 3.51
N SER A 151 0.02 -21.94 4.27
CA SER A 151 -0.80 -22.99 4.90
C SER A 151 -1.59 -23.78 3.86
N ILE A 152 -2.11 -23.13 2.81
CA ILE A 152 -2.79 -23.82 1.70
C ILE A 152 -1.81 -24.73 0.95
N GLN A 153 -0.58 -24.27 0.69
CA GLN A 153 0.45 -25.08 0.04
C GLN A 153 0.86 -26.29 0.88
N ALA A 154 1.00 -26.11 2.21
CA ALA A 154 1.30 -27.20 3.13
C ALA A 154 0.16 -28.22 3.22
N ALA A 155 -1.09 -27.77 3.21
CA ALA A 155 -2.25 -28.67 3.18
C ALA A 155 -2.32 -29.46 1.87
N ALA A 156 -2.06 -28.82 0.72
CA ALA A 156 -2.04 -29.46 -0.58
C ALA A 156 -0.93 -30.53 -0.70
N SER A 157 0.27 -30.24 -0.20
CA SER A 157 1.37 -31.20 -0.20
C SER A 157 1.11 -32.39 0.72
N SER A 158 0.50 -32.14 1.88
CA SER A 158 0.08 -33.20 2.81
C SER A 158 -0.98 -34.12 2.17
N GLN A 159 -1.98 -33.55 1.50
CA GLN A 159 -3.00 -34.34 0.81
C GLN A 159 -2.42 -35.15 -0.36
N ALA A 160 -1.49 -34.57 -1.14
CA ALA A 160 -0.82 -35.28 -2.21
C ALA A 160 0.01 -36.47 -1.68
N ALA A 161 0.71 -36.28 -0.56
CA ALA A 161 1.46 -37.36 0.10
C ALA A 161 0.53 -38.48 0.62
N ALA A 162 -0.62 -38.13 1.20
CA ALA A 162 -1.62 -39.10 1.66
C ALA A 162 -2.20 -39.91 0.49
N ASN A 163 -2.55 -39.26 -0.61
CA ASN A 163 -3.08 -39.93 -1.80
C ASN A 163 -2.03 -40.86 -2.44
N ALA A 164 -0.75 -40.43 -2.48
CA ALA A 164 0.34 -41.26 -2.98
C ALA A 164 0.59 -42.49 -2.09
N ALA A 165 0.48 -42.34 -0.77
CA ALA A 165 0.59 -43.46 0.16
C ALA A 165 -0.58 -44.47 -0.01
N ALA A 166 -1.81 -43.97 -0.17
CA ALA A 166 -2.98 -44.80 -0.42
C ALA A 166 -2.87 -45.57 -1.75
N ALA A 167 -2.37 -44.93 -2.81
CA ALA A 167 -2.16 -45.58 -4.11
C ALA A 167 -1.16 -46.74 -4.01
N LYS A 168 -0.03 -46.55 -3.30
CA LYS A 168 0.95 -47.62 -3.07
C LYS A 168 0.37 -48.81 -2.31
N GLN A 169 -0.47 -48.56 -1.31
CA GLN A 169 -1.13 -49.64 -0.55
C GLN A 169 -2.12 -50.42 -1.42
N ALA A 170 -2.85 -49.74 -2.30
CA ALA A 170 -3.76 -50.40 -3.24
C ALA A 170 -3.02 -51.28 -4.26
N GLU A 171 -1.87 -50.82 -4.75
CA GLU A 171 -1.03 -51.57 -5.69
C GLU A 171 -0.42 -52.83 -5.05
N GLU A 172 0.06 -52.73 -3.80
CA GLU A 172 0.56 -53.87 -3.01
C GLU A 172 -0.54 -54.92 -2.73
N ALA A 173 -1.76 -54.46 -2.44
CA ALA A 173 -2.92 -55.32 -2.23
C ALA A 173 -3.33 -56.06 -3.52
N GLN A 174 -3.32 -55.38 -4.67
CA GLN A 174 -3.58 -56.01 -5.97
C GLN A 174 -2.52 -57.05 -6.34
N LYS A 175 -1.25 -56.77 -6.05
CA LYS A 175 -0.13 -57.70 -6.33
C LYS A 175 -0.22 -58.96 -5.47
N SER A 176 -0.66 -58.81 -4.22
CA SER A 176 -0.90 -59.92 -3.28
C SER A 176 -2.11 -60.77 -3.69
N ALA A 177 -3.20 -60.14 -4.17
CA ALA A 177 -4.36 -60.85 -4.72
C ALA A 177 -4.01 -61.64 -6.00
N ALA A 178 -3.23 -61.04 -6.92
CA ALA A 178 -2.77 -61.70 -8.13
C ALA A 178 -1.87 -62.92 -7.85
N GLN A 179 -1.07 -62.90 -6.78
CA GLN A 179 -0.28 -64.07 -6.34
C GLN A 179 -1.15 -65.18 -5.74
N GLN A 180 -2.29 -64.86 -5.11
CA GLN A 180 -3.25 -65.87 -4.62
C GLN A 180 -4.07 -66.51 -5.76
N GLN A 181 -4.27 -65.81 -6.89
CA GLN A 181 -4.89 -66.35 -8.11
C GLN A 181 -3.92 -67.10 -9.04
N ALA A 182 -2.61 -67.07 -8.76
CA ALA A 182 -1.60 -67.84 -9.47
C ALA A 182 -1.24 -69.18 -8.79
N ALA A 183 -1.88 -69.52 -7.66
CA ALA A 183 -1.89 -70.90 -7.20
C ALA A 183 -2.60 -71.73 -8.29
N PRO A 184 -1.98 -72.80 -8.82
CA PRO A 184 -2.57 -73.56 -9.90
C PRO A 184 -3.93 -74.05 -9.40
N ALA A 185 -5.00 -73.51 -10.00
CA ALA A 185 -6.30 -74.13 -9.94
C ALA A 185 -6.07 -75.53 -10.51
N GLN A 186 -5.91 -76.51 -9.62
CA GLN A 186 -5.97 -77.91 -9.98
C GLN A 186 -7.38 -78.08 -10.52
N GLN A 187 -7.52 -77.91 -11.83
CA GLN A 187 -8.60 -78.44 -12.63
C GLN A 187 -8.53 -79.95 -12.46
N GLN A 188 -9.05 -80.43 -11.33
CA GLN A 188 -9.47 -81.80 -11.18
C GLN A 188 -10.73 -81.92 -12.05
N THR A 189 -10.54 -82.05 -13.36
CA THR A 189 -11.51 -82.76 -14.18
C THR A 189 -11.59 -84.16 -13.60
N PRO A 190 -12.70 -84.56 -12.96
CA PRO A 190 -12.86 -85.96 -12.58
C PRO A 190 -13.04 -86.69 -13.90
N THR A 191 -12.02 -87.43 -14.30
CA THR A 191 -12.12 -88.44 -15.34
C THR A 191 -12.96 -89.59 -14.78
N ASN A 192 -14.26 -89.37 -14.61
CA ASN A 192 -15.20 -90.41 -14.25
C ASN A 192 -16.30 -90.44 -15.30
N GLN A 193 -16.33 -91.58 -15.98
CA GLN A 193 -17.22 -91.89 -17.08
C GLN A 193 -18.68 -91.80 -16.61
N GLY A 194 -19.37 -90.74 -17.04
CA GLY A 194 -20.82 -90.69 -17.10
C GLY A 194 -21.57 -90.20 -15.85
N ASP A 195 -20.94 -90.08 -14.69
CA ASP A 195 -21.58 -89.57 -13.46
C ASP A 195 -20.68 -88.55 -12.71
N LEU A 196 -21.30 -87.44 -12.31
CA LEU A 196 -20.69 -86.27 -11.68
C LEU A 196 -21.57 -85.84 -10.51
N TYR A 197 -20.98 -85.79 -9.32
CA TYR A 197 -21.63 -85.25 -8.13
C TYR A 197 -21.45 -83.73 -8.04
N THR A 198 -22.56 -82.99 -7.90
CA THR A 198 -22.57 -81.51 -7.89
C THR A 198 -22.29 -80.86 -6.54
N GLY A 199 -22.25 -81.64 -5.46
CA GLY A 199 -22.00 -81.15 -4.11
C GLY A 199 -20.52 -81.01 -3.77
N THR A 200 -19.62 -81.09 -4.77
CA THR A 200 -18.19 -80.89 -4.54
C THR A 200 -17.92 -79.47 -4.06
N GLN A 201 -17.06 -79.34 -3.05
CA GLN A 201 -16.79 -78.04 -2.45
C GLN A 201 -16.02 -77.13 -3.42
N GLY A 202 -16.43 -75.87 -3.47
CA GLY A 202 -15.64 -74.79 -4.07
C GLY A 202 -15.98 -74.39 -5.52
N THR A 203 -16.99 -74.98 -6.16
CA THR A 203 -17.41 -74.53 -7.51
C THR A 203 -18.91 -74.66 -7.71
N ILE A 204 -19.50 -73.72 -8.47
CA ILE A 204 -20.91 -73.75 -8.83
C ILE A 204 -21.05 -74.65 -10.06
N VAL A 205 -21.78 -75.76 -9.94
CA VAL A 205 -21.96 -76.73 -11.03
C VAL A 205 -23.40 -76.68 -11.54
N GLY A 206 -23.56 -76.39 -12.82
CA GLY A 206 -24.81 -76.38 -13.55
C GLY A 206 -24.98 -77.57 -14.49
N ASN A 207 -26.22 -77.99 -14.70
CA ASN A 207 -26.58 -78.99 -15.69
C ASN A 207 -27.13 -78.31 -16.96
N SER A 208 -26.45 -78.46 -18.09
CA SER A 208 -26.80 -77.83 -19.37
C SER A 208 -28.21 -78.21 -19.87
N ARG A 209 -28.69 -79.41 -19.52
CA ARG A 209 -29.99 -79.96 -19.92
C ARG A 209 -31.15 -79.43 -19.07
N SER A 210 -30.99 -79.37 -17.74
CA SER A 210 -32.06 -78.90 -16.84
C SER A 210 -32.01 -77.40 -16.56
N LYS A 211 -30.89 -76.73 -16.89
CA LYS A 211 -30.61 -75.35 -16.54
C LYS A 211 -30.72 -75.11 -15.03
N ILE A 212 -30.27 -76.06 -14.22
CA ILE A 212 -30.23 -75.95 -12.75
C ILE A 212 -28.78 -75.90 -12.30
N TYR A 213 -28.44 -74.98 -11.39
CA TYR A 213 -27.12 -74.87 -10.79
C TYR A 213 -27.14 -75.14 -9.27
N HIS A 214 -26.06 -75.75 -8.79
CA HIS A 214 -25.78 -75.98 -7.37
C HIS A 214 -24.70 -75.04 -6.88
N VAL A 215 -24.88 -74.51 -5.67
CA VAL A 215 -23.87 -73.73 -4.96
C VAL A 215 -23.16 -74.61 -3.93
N PRO A 216 -21.88 -74.32 -3.63
CA PRO A 216 -21.16 -74.98 -2.55
C PRO A 216 -21.94 -74.86 -1.22
N GLY A 217 -22.13 -75.99 -0.52
CA GLY A 217 -22.83 -76.06 0.76
C GLY A 217 -24.32 -76.46 0.69
N GLN A 218 -24.90 -76.61 -0.50
CA GLN A 218 -26.22 -77.24 -0.68
C GLN A 218 -26.07 -78.75 -0.93
N ALA A 219 -27.17 -79.50 -0.80
CA ALA A 219 -27.15 -80.91 -1.15
C ALA A 219 -26.90 -81.06 -2.66
N GLY A 220 -25.86 -81.83 -3.01
CA GLY A 220 -25.57 -82.17 -4.40
C GLY A 220 -26.45 -83.31 -4.89
N TYR A 221 -26.56 -83.45 -6.21
CA TYR A 221 -27.04 -84.65 -6.88
C TYR A 221 -26.05 -85.15 -7.94
N HIS A 222 -26.26 -86.40 -8.34
CA HIS A 222 -25.50 -87.12 -9.38
C HIS A 222 -26.06 -86.82 -10.77
N MET A 223 -25.21 -86.33 -11.68
CA MET A 223 -25.58 -85.96 -13.05
C MET A 223 -24.59 -86.48 -14.07
N ASN A 224 -24.98 -86.55 -15.34
CA ASN A 224 -24.01 -86.88 -16.38
C ASN A 224 -22.96 -85.76 -16.54
N ALA A 225 -21.68 -86.13 -16.37
CA ALA A 225 -20.53 -85.25 -16.51
C ALA A 225 -20.49 -84.50 -17.86
N ALA A 226 -21.02 -85.09 -18.94
CA ALA A 226 -21.10 -84.44 -20.25
C ALA A 226 -22.01 -83.20 -20.28
N ASN A 227 -22.93 -83.07 -19.32
CA ASN A 227 -23.83 -81.93 -19.19
C ASN A 227 -23.35 -80.92 -18.13
N ALA A 228 -22.16 -81.10 -17.57
CA ALA A 228 -21.66 -80.23 -16.52
C ALA A 228 -21.14 -78.91 -17.08
N VAL A 229 -21.58 -77.80 -16.49
CA VAL A 229 -21.11 -76.44 -16.77
C VAL A 229 -20.68 -75.82 -15.45
N TYR A 230 -19.45 -75.31 -15.38
CA TYR A 230 -18.90 -74.72 -14.17
C TYR A 230 -19.01 -73.20 -14.22
N PHE A 231 -19.41 -72.59 -13.11
CA PHE A 231 -19.52 -71.15 -12.96
C PHE A 231 -18.68 -70.67 -11.78
N HIS A 232 -18.18 -69.45 -11.88
CA HIS A 232 -17.41 -68.81 -10.81
C HIS A 232 -18.30 -68.06 -9.83
N THR A 233 -19.46 -67.57 -10.28
CA THR A 233 -20.42 -66.83 -9.45
C THR A 233 -21.87 -67.22 -9.74
N GLU A 234 -22.77 -67.04 -8.75
CA GLU A 234 -24.21 -67.29 -8.96
C GLU A 234 -24.81 -66.36 -10.01
N ALA A 235 -24.28 -65.14 -10.12
CA ALA A 235 -24.71 -64.14 -11.10
C ALA A 235 -24.42 -64.61 -12.54
N GLU A 236 -23.25 -65.22 -12.76
CA GLU A 236 -22.86 -65.80 -14.06
C GLU A 236 -23.77 -66.97 -14.46
N ALA A 237 -24.09 -67.87 -13.52
CA ALA A 237 -25.02 -68.96 -13.78
C ALA A 237 -26.43 -68.43 -14.12
N SER A 238 -26.90 -67.44 -13.36
CA SER A 238 -28.22 -66.82 -13.55
C SER A 238 -28.32 -66.08 -14.88
N SER A 239 -27.27 -65.32 -15.27
CA SER A 239 -27.22 -64.62 -16.55
C SER A 239 -27.12 -65.56 -17.75
N ALA A 240 -26.49 -66.72 -17.58
CA ALA A 240 -26.48 -67.81 -18.56
C ALA A 240 -27.83 -68.58 -18.66
N GLY A 241 -28.85 -68.13 -17.92
CA GLY A 241 -30.20 -68.69 -17.95
C GLY A 241 -30.39 -69.95 -17.09
N TYR A 242 -29.52 -70.17 -16.09
CA TYR A 242 -29.67 -71.25 -15.12
C TYR A 242 -30.40 -70.78 -13.88
N ARG A 243 -31.17 -71.67 -13.26
CA ARG A 243 -31.94 -71.44 -12.04
C ARG A 243 -31.29 -72.17 -10.86
N LYS A 244 -31.35 -71.58 -9.68
CA LYS A 244 -30.85 -72.19 -8.44
C LYS A 244 -31.62 -73.47 -8.10
N ALA A 245 -30.89 -74.49 -7.68
CA ALA A 245 -31.49 -75.70 -7.11
C ALA A 245 -32.29 -75.38 -5.83
N LEU A 246 -33.38 -76.11 -5.62
CA LEU A 246 -34.31 -75.92 -4.50
C LEU A 246 -34.01 -76.82 -3.30
N ARG A 247 -32.98 -77.67 -3.37
CA ARG A 247 -32.63 -78.68 -2.38
C ARG A 247 -31.12 -78.72 -2.19
#